data_AF-A0A150Q033-F1
#
_entry.id   AF-A0A150Q033-F1
#
_cell.length_a   1.000
_cell.length_b   1.000
_cell.length_c   1.000
_cell.angle_alpha   90.00
_cell.angle_beta   90.00
_cell.angle_gamma   90.00
#
_symmetry.space_group_name_H-M   'P 1'
#
loop_
_entity.id
_entity.type
_entity.pdbx_description
1 polymer ?
#
loop_
_entity_poly.entity_id
_entity_poly.type
_entity_poly.pdbx_seq_one_letter_code
_entity_poly.pdbx_strand_id
1 'polypeptide(L)'
;MRESTPSFFAWCDESDRIDAFTEALSALVHPWRICSSLSIFSTWRDEIPVDEVAATLHAQFGTDAYAWASFGVTLSSGRALGFSSHCCGDGQLRRGASGPLGMSPFDKEELLPLRLPVGLLASAKSIEVEAAMASLVVQEDVEDLLLRLCAPGASRRVTTGGCTKLGHWGAPIEIGATYHATATEVVRDLALSWVHLHGDDKVERAAGLSMDALRARVDAAPHGARIAVKGGAEVSREAVLQAIDTAPAVLLDALEASALPDDDWRAVEPYAREVMKMIAEGAPVQDVDLTTRKHVRFLEQHAPYHVRRLPSGGVVLATHPYRTLWPLWNDALFLLGITS
;
A
#
# COMPACT_ATOMS: atom_id res chain seq x y z
N MET A 1 12.24 15.04 11.94
CA MET A 1 12.23 13.64 11.49
C MET A 1 12.18 13.69 9.97
N ARG A 2 13.14 13.11 9.24
CA ARG A 2 12.98 12.93 7.80
C ARG A 2 11.88 11.89 7.63
N GLU A 3 10.72 12.30 7.14
CA GLU A 3 9.64 11.36 6.84
C GLU A 3 10.13 10.38 5.77
N SER A 4 9.88 9.08 5.97
CA SER A 4 10.30 8.05 5.03
C SER A 4 9.46 8.09 3.76
N THR A 5 10.09 7.71 2.64
CA THR A 5 9.44 7.51 1.36
C THR A 5 8.37 6.42 1.44
N PRO A 6 7.19 6.59 0.81
CA PRO A 6 6.23 5.49 0.71
C PRO A 6 6.87 4.27 0.05
N SER A 7 6.71 3.12 0.66
CA SER A 7 7.24 1.84 0.18
C SER A 7 6.11 0.85 0.01
N PHE A 8 6.24 0.03 -1.01
CA PHE A 8 5.31 -1.01 -1.39
C PHE A 8 5.97 -2.36 -1.11
N PHE A 9 5.18 -3.30 -0.59
CA PHE A 9 5.64 -4.65 -0.28
C PHE A 9 4.64 -5.65 -0.81
N ALA A 10 5.15 -6.81 -1.23
CA ALA A 10 4.35 -7.93 -1.69
C ALA A 10 4.93 -9.23 -1.12
N TRP A 11 4.06 -10.13 -0.70
CA TRP A 11 4.41 -11.45 -0.19
C TRP A 11 4.08 -12.53 -1.22
N CYS A 12 5.04 -13.41 -1.47
CA CYS A 12 4.90 -14.60 -2.29
C CYS A 12 5.81 -15.71 -1.76
N ASP A 13 5.47 -16.96 -2.09
CA ASP A 13 6.29 -18.13 -1.81
C ASP A 13 7.64 -18.07 -2.54
N GLU A 14 8.68 -18.70 -1.97
CA GLU A 14 10.02 -18.72 -2.56
C GLU A 14 10.02 -19.31 -3.98
N SER A 15 9.16 -20.31 -4.25
CA SER A 15 9.02 -20.93 -5.57
C SER A 15 8.47 -19.99 -6.63
N ASP A 16 7.62 -19.04 -6.26
CA ASP A 16 6.96 -18.12 -7.19
C ASP A 16 7.68 -16.77 -7.28
N ARG A 17 8.75 -16.59 -6.52
CA ARG A 17 9.33 -15.27 -6.25
C ARG A 17 9.92 -14.59 -7.48
N ILE A 18 10.65 -15.34 -8.30
CA ILE A 18 11.27 -14.79 -9.51
C ILE A 18 10.19 -14.49 -10.55
N ASP A 19 9.22 -15.37 -10.73
CA ASP A 19 8.09 -15.14 -11.64
C ASP A 19 7.28 -13.91 -11.20
N ALA A 20 6.91 -13.82 -9.92
CA ALA A 20 6.17 -12.68 -9.39
C ALA A 20 6.94 -11.36 -9.57
N PHE A 21 8.25 -11.36 -9.30
CA PHE A 21 9.08 -10.17 -9.47
C PHE A 21 9.20 -9.74 -10.94
N THR A 22 9.41 -10.68 -11.85
CA THR A 22 9.60 -10.41 -13.28
C THR A 22 8.29 -9.98 -13.95
N GLU A 23 7.16 -10.56 -13.57
CA GLU A 23 5.83 -10.09 -13.96
C GLU A 23 5.56 -8.67 -13.44
N ALA A 24 5.89 -8.38 -12.17
CA ALA A 24 5.76 -7.04 -11.60
C ALA A 24 6.63 -6.02 -12.34
N LEU A 25 7.90 -6.35 -12.62
CA LEU A 25 8.78 -5.49 -13.43
C LEU A 25 8.19 -5.24 -14.81
N SER A 26 7.65 -6.28 -15.46
CA SER A 26 7.01 -6.14 -16.78
C SER A 26 5.81 -5.20 -16.75
N ALA A 27 5.03 -5.21 -15.67
CA ALA A 27 3.89 -4.32 -15.47
C ALA A 27 4.31 -2.87 -15.12
N LEU A 28 5.40 -2.70 -14.36
CA LEU A 28 5.86 -1.41 -13.85
C LEU A 28 6.69 -0.61 -14.87
N VAL A 29 7.55 -1.27 -15.65
CA VAL A 29 8.51 -0.61 -16.57
C VAL A 29 7.87 -0.23 -17.92
N HIS A 30 6.56 -0.39 -18.07
CA HIS A 30 5.83 -0.06 -19.29
C HIS A 30 5.81 1.47 -19.53
N PRO A 31 6.07 1.98 -20.76
CA PRO A 31 6.28 1.24 -22.02
C PRO A 31 7.74 0.88 -22.34
N TRP A 32 8.70 1.37 -21.57
CA TRP A 32 10.12 1.31 -21.94
C TRP A 32 10.74 -0.09 -21.87
N ARG A 33 10.23 -0.98 -21.00
CA ARG A 33 10.71 -2.37 -20.81
C ARG A 33 12.22 -2.51 -20.54
N ILE A 34 12.87 -1.45 -20.06
CA ILE A 34 14.30 -1.41 -19.76
C ILE A 34 14.47 -0.97 -18.30
N CYS A 35 15.21 -1.76 -17.53
CA CYS A 35 15.71 -1.35 -16.23
C CYS A 35 16.97 -0.50 -16.41
N SER A 36 17.00 0.67 -15.77
CA SER A 36 18.17 1.55 -15.76
C SER A 36 19.37 0.85 -15.13
N SER A 37 19.15 0.02 -14.11
CA SER A 37 20.20 -0.85 -13.58
C SER A 37 19.66 -2.10 -12.88
N LEU A 38 20.51 -3.12 -12.80
CA LEU A 38 20.29 -4.36 -12.04
C LEU A 38 21.53 -4.66 -11.19
N SER A 39 21.31 -5.02 -9.93
CA SER A 39 22.32 -5.54 -9.02
C SER A 39 21.90 -6.91 -8.47
N ILE A 40 22.74 -7.93 -8.68
CA ILE A 40 22.61 -9.25 -8.05
C ILE A 40 23.95 -9.56 -7.39
N PHE A 41 23.96 -9.79 -6.07
CA PHE A 41 25.17 -10.09 -5.30
C PHE A 41 26.36 -9.16 -5.64
N SER A 42 26.13 -7.85 -5.75
CA SER A 42 27.12 -6.80 -6.11
C SER A 42 27.59 -6.72 -7.57
N THR A 43 27.02 -7.51 -8.49
CA THR A 43 27.26 -7.33 -9.94
C THR A 43 26.30 -6.28 -10.49
N TRP A 44 26.83 -5.16 -10.98
CA TRP A 44 26.04 -4.05 -11.54
C TRP A 44 25.99 -4.11 -13.06
N ARG A 45 24.79 -3.90 -13.63
CA ARG A 45 24.58 -3.76 -15.08
C ARG A 45 23.63 -2.60 -15.35
N ASP A 46 23.95 -1.79 -16.34
CA ASP A 46 23.12 -0.67 -16.81
C ASP A 46 22.29 -1.07 -18.03
N GLU A 47 21.12 -0.42 -18.21
CA GLU A 47 20.26 -0.50 -19.41
C GLU A 47 19.92 -1.94 -19.85
N ILE A 48 19.34 -2.72 -18.94
CA ILE A 48 19.04 -4.14 -19.17
C ILE A 48 17.54 -4.37 -19.47
N PRO A 49 17.19 -5.08 -20.56
CA PRO A 49 15.80 -5.45 -20.84
C PRO A 49 15.21 -6.33 -19.74
N VAL A 50 13.91 -6.17 -19.44
CA VAL A 50 13.22 -6.96 -18.39
C VAL A 50 13.33 -8.47 -18.63
N ASP A 51 13.28 -8.94 -19.88
CA ASP A 51 13.43 -10.36 -20.21
C ASP A 51 14.83 -10.90 -19.87
N GLU A 52 15.88 -10.08 -20.02
CA GLU A 52 17.25 -10.44 -19.64
C GLU A 52 17.43 -10.42 -18.12
N VAL A 53 16.76 -9.50 -17.42
CA VAL A 53 16.67 -9.51 -15.94
C VAL A 53 16.07 -10.84 -15.48
N ALA A 54 14.95 -11.25 -16.07
CA ALA A 54 14.27 -12.51 -15.73
C ALA A 54 15.20 -13.71 -15.95
N ALA A 55 15.81 -13.82 -17.13
CA ALA A 55 16.74 -14.91 -17.44
C ALA A 55 17.93 -14.96 -16.46
N THR A 56 18.48 -13.80 -16.08
CA THR A 56 19.59 -13.71 -15.13
C THR A 56 19.17 -14.16 -13.74
N LEU A 57 18.00 -13.71 -13.27
CA LEU A 57 17.47 -14.11 -11.97
C LEU A 57 17.16 -15.60 -11.91
N HIS A 58 16.52 -16.18 -12.92
CA HIS A 58 16.29 -17.63 -12.96
C HIS A 58 17.58 -18.46 -12.93
N ALA A 59 18.66 -17.96 -13.52
CA ALA A 59 19.94 -18.68 -13.55
C ALA A 59 20.75 -18.58 -12.25
N GLN A 60 20.60 -17.49 -11.49
CA GLN A 60 21.53 -17.14 -10.40
C GLN A 60 20.87 -16.93 -9.04
N PHE A 61 19.55 -16.79 -8.98
CA PHE A 61 18.85 -16.52 -7.74
C PHE A 61 18.79 -17.77 -6.85
N GLY A 62 19.01 -17.59 -5.57
CA GLY A 62 18.98 -18.65 -4.57
C GLY A 62 18.56 -18.10 -3.22
N THR A 63 18.55 -18.96 -2.20
CA THR A 63 18.02 -18.64 -0.87
C THR A 63 18.67 -17.41 -0.23
N ASP A 64 19.97 -17.18 -0.42
CA ASP A 64 20.66 -16.01 0.14
C ASP A 64 20.72 -14.82 -0.84
N ALA A 65 20.03 -14.89 -1.98
CA ALA A 65 20.09 -13.84 -3.00
C ALA A 65 19.33 -12.58 -2.61
N TYR A 66 19.91 -11.46 -3.02
CA TYR A 66 19.29 -10.15 -3.01
C TYR A 66 19.46 -9.56 -4.41
N ALA A 67 18.35 -9.39 -5.10
CA ALA A 67 18.30 -8.70 -6.38
C ALA A 67 17.68 -7.33 -6.18
N TRP A 68 18.22 -6.34 -6.88
CA TRP A 68 17.75 -4.97 -6.85
C TRP A 68 17.74 -4.41 -8.27
N ALA A 69 16.65 -3.77 -8.67
CA ALA A 69 16.50 -3.17 -9.99
C ALA A 69 15.98 -1.74 -9.88
N SER A 70 16.47 -0.86 -10.74
CA SER A 70 16.00 0.53 -10.84
C SER A 70 15.45 0.83 -12.23
N PHE A 71 14.39 1.63 -12.30
CA PHE A 71 13.66 1.89 -13.54
C PHE A 71 12.74 3.12 -13.43
N GLY A 72 12.31 3.64 -14.58
CA GLY A 72 11.23 4.62 -14.66
C GLY A 72 9.85 3.95 -14.69
N VAL A 73 8.86 4.58 -14.07
CA VAL A 73 7.44 4.15 -14.09
C VAL A 73 6.58 5.32 -14.55
N THR A 74 5.70 5.09 -15.52
CA THR A 74 4.58 5.99 -15.81
C THR A 74 3.40 5.64 -14.91
N LEU A 75 2.97 6.58 -14.10
CA LEU A 75 1.83 6.47 -13.20
C LEU A 75 0.50 6.68 -13.94
N SER A 76 -0.62 6.27 -13.33
CA SER A 76 -1.97 6.51 -13.83
C SER A 76 -2.27 8.00 -14.08
N SER A 77 -1.71 8.89 -13.25
CA SER A 77 -1.78 10.33 -13.42
C SER A 77 -0.99 10.89 -14.62
N GLY A 78 -0.23 10.04 -15.33
CA GLY A 78 0.65 10.41 -16.45
C GLY A 78 2.03 10.90 -16.02
N ARG A 79 2.30 11.01 -14.71
CA ARG A 79 3.61 11.38 -14.16
C ARG A 79 4.61 10.25 -14.38
N ALA A 80 5.87 10.59 -14.66
CA ALA A 80 6.96 9.63 -14.79
C ALA A 80 7.95 9.78 -13.62
N LEU A 81 8.17 8.71 -12.86
CA LEU A 81 8.99 8.72 -11.64
C LEU A 81 10.06 7.62 -11.67
N GLY A 82 11.12 7.81 -10.89
CA GLY A 82 12.16 6.80 -10.71
C GLY A 82 11.84 5.88 -9.54
N PHE A 83 11.90 4.57 -9.76
CA PHE A 83 11.66 3.56 -8.75
C PHE A 83 12.84 2.61 -8.63
N SER A 84 13.00 2.09 -7.42
CA SER A 84 13.78 0.90 -7.15
C SER A 84 12.88 -0.21 -6.64
N SER A 85 13.21 -1.44 -7.00
CA SER A 85 12.56 -2.64 -6.50
C SER A 85 13.61 -3.65 -6.05
N HIS A 86 13.22 -4.53 -5.15
CA HIS A 86 14.06 -5.61 -4.69
C HIS A 86 13.30 -6.93 -4.61
N CYS A 87 14.07 -8.01 -4.73
CA CYS A 87 13.62 -9.38 -4.60
C CYS A 87 14.61 -10.13 -3.69
N CYS A 88 14.10 -10.71 -2.61
CA CYS A 88 14.89 -11.30 -1.54
C CYS A 88 14.65 -12.81 -1.42
N GLY A 89 15.70 -13.63 -1.43
CA GLY A 89 15.62 -15.04 -1.05
C GLY A 89 15.29 -15.22 0.44
N ASP A 90 14.83 -16.42 0.85
CA ASP A 90 14.40 -16.65 2.24
C ASP A 90 15.50 -16.44 3.29
N GLY A 91 16.75 -16.68 2.89
CA GLY A 91 17.94 -16.38 3.69
C GLY A 91 18.08 -14.89 4.00
N GLN A 92 17.72 -14.01 3.06
CA GLN A 92 17.72 -12.56 3.29
C GLN A 92 16.58 -12.10 4.20
N LEU A 93 15.39 -12.70 4.08
CA LEU A 93 14.27 -12.44 5.00
C LEU A 93 14.61 -12.79 6.45
N ARG A 94 15.31 -13.92 6.64
CA ARG A 94 15.83 -14.30 7.96
C ARG A 94 16.84 -13.29 8.50
N ARG A 95 17.68 -12.72 7.63
CA ARG A 95 18.68 -11.67 7.98
C ARG A 95 18.08 -10.28 8.17
N GLY A 96 16.80 -10.09 7.87
CA GLY A 96 16.05 -8.89 8.23
C GLY A 96 15.58 -8.03 7.06
N ALA A 97 15.59 -8.54 5.83
CA ALA A 97 14.92 -7.87 4.71
C ALA A 97 13.42 -7.68 4.99
N SER A 98 12.86 -6.55 4.55
CA SER A 98 11.50 -6.10 4.88
C SER A 98 10.37 -6.80 4.10
N GLY A 99 10.67 -7.84 3.33
CA GLY A 99 9.69 -8.51 2.46
C GLY A 99 10.36 -9.30 1.32
N PRO A 100 9.68 -10.32 0.75
CA PRO A 100 10.22 -11.06 -0.38
C PRO A 100 10.31 -10.17 -1.62
N LEU A 101 9.31 -9.31 -1.83
CA LEU A 101 9.32 -8.27 -2.86
C LEU A 101 9.06 -6.91 -2.22
N GLY A 102 9.71 -5.88 -2.73
CA GLY A 102 9.40 -4.51 -2.34
C GLY A 102 9.83 -3.49 -3.37
N MET A 103 9.24 -2.31 -3.28
CA MET A 103 9.45 -1.20 -4.22
C MET A 103 9.32 0.14 -3.50
N SER A 104 10.13 1.12 -3.89
CA SER A 104 10.01 2.50 -3.42
C SER A 104 10.51 3.48 -4.50
N PRO A 105 9.92 4.68 -4.58
CA PRO A 105 10.44 5.72 -5.45
C PRO A 105 11.81 6.20 -4.92
N PHE A 106 12.61 6.84 -5.77
CA PHE A 106 13.91 7.38 -5.36
C PHE A 106 13.76 8.53 -4.38
N ASP A 107 12.73 9.37 -4.59
CA ASP A 107 12.37 10.47 -3.71
C ASP A 107 10.91 10.36 -3.27
N LYS A 108 10.61 10.74 -2.02
CA LYS A 108 9.24 10.83 -1.53
C LYS A 108 8.44 11.92 -2.24
N GLU A 109 9.13 13.00 -2.65
CA GLU A 109 8.53 14.14 -3.35
C GLU A 109 7.99 13.74 -4.73
N GLU A 110 8.54 12.66 -5.28
CA GLU A 110 8.11 12.09 -6.54
C GLU A 110 6.73 11.44 -6.42
N LEU A 111 6.44 10.67 -5.37
CA LEU A 111 5.11 10.04 -5.26
C LEU A 111 4.09 10.96 -4.57
N LEU A 112 4.49 11.59 -3.47
CA LEU A 112 3.66 12.54 -2.73
C LEU A 112 4.00 13.95 -3.22
N PRO A 113 3.21 14.56 -4.13
CA PRO A 113 3.56 15.84 -4.71
C PRO A 113 3.67 16.87 -3.60
N LEU A 114 4.87 17.44 -3.42
CA LEU A 114 5.08 18.53 -2.47
C LEU A 114 4.50 19.84 -2.95
N ARG A 115 4.29 19.95 -4.27
CA ARG A 115 3.69 21.11 -4.90
C ARG A 115 2.62 20.68 -5.86
N LEU A 116 1.51 21.39 -5.85
CA LEU A 116 0.47 21.26 -6.86
C LEU A 116 0.21 22.59 -7.55
N PRO A 117 0.00 22.57 -8.87
CA PRO A 117 -0.54 23.72 -9.56
C PRO A 117 -1.99 23.94 -9.09
N VAL A 118 -2.32 25.13 -8.63
CA VAL A 118 -3.67 25.55 -8.24
C VAL A 118 -4.08 26.75 -9.10
N GLY A 119 -5.32 26.76 -9.58
CA GLY A 119 -5.82 27.80 -10.48
C GLY A 119 -5.84 29.19 -9.85
N LEU A 120 -5.18 30.17 -10.49
CA LEU A 120 -5.06 31.56 -10.01
C LEU A 120 -6.40 32.31 -9.88
N LEU A 121 -7.39 31.91 -10.68
CA LEU A 121 -8.73 32.51 -10.73
C LEU A 121 -9.75 31.76 -9.87
N ALA A 122 -9.41 30.56 -9.40
CA ALA A 122 -10.27 29.85 -8.48
C ALA A 122 -10.20 30.57 -7.12
N SER A 123 -11.35 30.80 -6.49
CA SER A 123 -11.44 31.18 -5.08
C SER A 123 -10.92 30.07 -4.12
N ALA A 124 -10.13 29.13 -4.64
CA ALA A 124 -9.71 27.85 -4.07
C ALA A 124 -8.50 27.93 -3.14
N LYS A 125 -8.40 28.99 -2.34
CA LYS A 125 -7.31 29.16 -1.38
C LYS A 125 -7.62 28.52 -0.03
N SER A 126 -8.25 27.35 -0.02
CA SER A 126 -8.48 26.57 1.20
C SER A 126 -7.59 25.35 1.17
N ILE A 127 -6.84 25.18 2.27
CA ILE A 127 -5.91 24.07 2.51
C ILE A 127 -6.59 22.71 2.29
N GLU A 128 -7.86 22.63 2.62
CA GLU A 128 -8.69 21.44 2.50
C GLU A 128 -8.90 21.03 1.03
N VAL A 129 -9.09 22.02 0.13
CA VAL A 129 -9.22 21.79 -1.32
C VAL A 129 -7.88 21.40 -1.92
N GLU A 130 -6.81 22.09 -1.53
CA GLU A 130 -5.44 21.80 -1.96
C GLU A 130 -5.02 20.37 -1.54
N ALA A 131 -5.33 19.99 -0.30
CA ALA A 131 -5.12 18.63 0.20
C ALA A 131 -6.01 17.61 -0.54
N ALA A 132 -7.27 17.93 -0.79
CA ALA A 132 -8.17 17.03 -1.51
C ALA A 132 -7.67 16.74 -2.93
N MET A 133 -7.23 17.76 -3.67
CA MET A 133 -6.60 17.60 -4.98
C MET A 133 -5.37 16.68 -4.91
N ALA A 134 -4.52 16.85 -3.90
CA ALA A 134 -3.34 16.00 -3.70
C ALA A 134 -3.70 14.54 -3.45
N SER A 135 -4.69 14.30 -2.59
CA SER A 135 -5.12 12.94 -2.30
C SER A 135 -5.69 12.25 -3.53
N LEU A 136 -6.49 12.94 -4.34
CA LEU A 136 -7.11 12.38 -5.54
C LEU A 136 -6.04 11.86 -6.53
N VAL A 137 -4.96 12.63 -6.74
CA VAL A 137 -3.84 12.21 -7.60
C VAL A 137 -3.05 11.06 -6.98
N VAL A 138 -2.67 11.19 -5.71
CA VAL A 138 -1.82 10.21 -5.02
C VAL A 138 -2.52 8.86 -4.88
N GLN A 139 -3.83 8.86 -4.60
CA GLN A 139 -4.58 7.65 -4.31
C GLN A 139 -4.70 6.75 -5.53
N GLU A 140 -5.00 7.31 -6.70
CA GLU A 140 -5.04 6.58 -7.96
C GLU A 140 -3.66 5.96 -8.26
N ASP A 141 -2.60 6.75 -8.11
CA ASP A 141 -1.21 6.31 -8.39
C ASP A 141 -0.75 5.22 -7.40
N VAL A 142 -1.08 5.33 -6.11
CA VAL A 142 -0.75 4.33 -5.09
C VAL A 142 -1.46 3.01 -5.35
N GLU A 143 -2.75 3.06 -5.67
CA GLU A 143 -3.53 1.86 -5.97
C GLU A 143 -3.00 1.16 -7.23
N ASP A 144 -2.74 1.91 -8.30
CA ASP A 144 -2.20 1.40 -9.56
C ASP A 144 -0.81 0.77 -9.38
N LEU A 145 0.09 1.41 -8.64
CA LEU A 145 1.40 0.85 -8.30
C LEU A 145 1.30 -0.43 -7.47
N LEU A 146 0.42 -0.44 -6.46
CA LEU A 146 0.23 -1.62 -5.61
C LEU A 146 -0.27 -2.81 -6.44
N LEU A 147 -1.19 -2.56 -7.38
CA LEU A 147 -1.72 -3.61 -8.26
C LEU A 147 -0.74 -4.10 -9.30
N ARG A 148 0.06 -3.21 -9.90
CA ARG A 148 1.14 -3.63 -10.81
C ARG A 148 2.20 -4.45 -10.10
N LEU A 149 2.45 -4.19 -8.81
CA LEU A 149 3.34 -5.01 -7.98
C LEU A 149 2.70 -6.35 -7.56
N CYS A 150 1.46 -6.33 -7.09
CA CYS A 150 0.86 -7.49 -6.41
C CYS A 150 -0.07 -8.34 -7.28
N ALA A 151 -0.57 -7.81 -8.39
CA ALA A 151 -1.49 -8.52 -9.27
C ALA A 151 -1.15 -8.31 -10.75
N PRO A 152 0.13 -8.41 -11.17
CA PRO A 152 0.47 -8.25 -12.58
C PRO A 152 -0.31 -9.29 -13.39
N GLY A 153 -1.24 -8.85 -14.22
CA GLY A 153 -2.11 -9.74 -15.01
C GLY A 153 -2.95 -10.74 -14.20
N ALA A 154 -3.21 -10.48 -12.91
CA ALA A 154 -3.95 -11.36 -12.00
C ALA A 154 -3.32 -12.75 -11.75
N SER A 155 -1.99 -12.85 -11.78
CA SER A 155 -1.23 -14.10 -11.71
C SER A 155 -1.31 -14.89 -10.38
N ARG A 156 -1.95 -14.31 -9.34
CA ARG A 156 -2.16 -14.87 -7.98
C ARG A 156 -0.91 -15.38 -7.25
N ARG A 157 0.30 -15.13 -7.77
CA ARG A 157 1.59 -15.50 -7.15
C ARG A 157 1.88 -14.71 -5.88
N VAL A 158 1.47 -13.45 -5.87
CA VAL A 158 1.47 -12.63 -4.66
C VAL A 158 0.13 -12.82 -3.97
N THR A 159 0.17 -13.17 -2.68
CA THR A 159 -1.06 -13.42 -1.90
C THR A 159 -1.51 -12.17 -1.16
N THR A 160 -0.57 -11.37 -0.66
CA THR A 160 -0.85 -10.14 0.07
C THR A 160 0.25 -9.10 -0.16
N GLY A 161 -0.09 -7.82 -0.03
CA GLY A 161 0.86 -6.73 -0.14
C GLY A 161 0.33 -5.48 0.56
N GLY A 162 1.11 -4.41 0.54
CA GLY A 162 0.67 -3.13 1.08
C GLY A 162 1.58 -1.96 0.77
N CYS A 163 1.09 -0.77 1.07
CA CYS A 163 1.81 0.51 0.92
C CYS A 163 1.87 1.24 2.25
N THR A 164 3.09 1.66 2.64
CA THR A 164 3.37 2.23 3.95
C THR A 164 4.39 3.36 3.89
N LYS A 165 4.25 4.36 4.76
CA LYS A 165 5.22 5.45 4.95
C LYS A 165 6.37 5.11 5.90
N LEU A 166 6.49 3.86 6.37
CA LEU A 166 7.47 3.48 7.39
C LEU A 166 8.82 3.04 6.82
N GLY A 167 8.91 2.80 5.50
CA GLY A 167 10.11 2.23 4.86
C GLY A 167 10.32 0.73 5.12
N HIS A 168 9.42 0.10 5.88
CA HIS A 168 9.36 -1.34 6.12
C HIS A 168 7.89 -1.78 6.22
N TRP A 169 7.64 -3.08 6.11
CA TRP A 169 6.29 -3.63 6.32
C TRP A 169 5.81 -3.29 7.74
N GLY A 170 4.72 -2.55 7.86
CA GLY A 170 4.07 -2.22 9.14
C GLY A 170 2.82 -3.07 9.38
N ALA A 171 2.21 -2.96 10.56
CA ALA A 171 0.89 -3.54 10.83
C ALA A 171 -0.10 -3.14 9.72
N PRO A 172 -0.76 -4.07 9.02
CA PRO A 172 -1.67 -3.75 7.92
C PRO A 172 -2.75 -2.69 8.23
N ILE A 173 -3.27 -2.64 9.47
CA ILE A 173 -4.24 -1.61 9.86
C ILE A 173 -3.61 -0.23 10.12
N GLU A 174 -2.28 -0.14 10.24
CA GLU A 174 -1.55 1.11 10.46
C GLU A 174 -0.90 1.68 9.19
N ILE A 175 -1.06 1.01 8.06
CA ILE A 175 -0.55 1.46 6.76
C ILE A 175 -1.67 2.03 5.89
N GLY A 176 -1.30 2.60 4.73
CA GLY A 176 -2.23 3.35 3.88
C GLY A 176 -2.95 2.50 2.83
N ALA A 177 -2.41 1.33 2.48
CA ALA A 177 -3.10 0.40 1.58
C ALA A 177 -2.67 -1.05 1.81
N THR A 178 -3.59 -1.99 1.55
CA THR A 178 -3.37 -3.43 1.57
C THR A 178 -3.97 -4.08 0.32
N TYR A 179 -3.34 -5.14 -0.14
CA TYR A 179 -3.81 -5.99 -1.24
C TYR A 179 -3.98 -7.41 -0.71
N HIS A 180 -5.03 -8.09 -1.16
CA HIS A 180 -5.25 -9.51 -0.95
C HIS A 180 -5.67 -10.18 -2.25
N ALA A 181 -5.00 -11.26 -2.62
CA ALA A 181 -5.29 -12.02 -3.84
C ALA A 181 -6.67 -12.67 -3.84
N THR A 182 -7.21 -12.92 -2.65
CA THR A 182 -8.57 -13.42 -2.46
C THR A 182 -9.29 -12.60 -1.39
N ALA A 183 -10.51 -12.16 -1.70
CA ALA A 183 -11.36 -11.43 -0.76
C ALA A 183 -11.60 -12.17 0.58
N THR A 184 -11.53 -13.50 0.58
CA THR A 184 -11.68 -14.32 1.79
C THR A 184 -10.59 -14.10 2.82
N GLU A 185 -9.45 -13.58 2.40
CA GLU A 185 -8.29 -13.34 3.26
C GLU A 185 -8.20 -11.89 3.75
N VAL A 186 -9.16 -11.01 3.48
CA VAL A 186 -9.10 -9.60 3.92
C VAL A 186 -8.89 -9.45 5.43
N VAL A 187 -9.43 -10.38 6.23
CA VAL A 187 -9.26 -10.41 7.68
C VAL A 187 -7.82 -10.69 8.13
N ARG A 188 -6.95 -11.14 7.22
CA ARG A 188 -5.51 -11.27 7.42
C ARG A 188 -4.90 -9.96 7.91
N ASP A 189 -5.44 -8.80 7.51
CA ASP A 189 -4.96 -7.51 7.98
C ASP A 189 -5.04 -7.38 9.50
N LEU A 190 -6.18 -7.75 10.10
CA LEU A 190 -6.36 -7.74 11.55
C LEU A 190 -5.45 -8.75 12.25
N ALA A 191 -5.37 -9.97 11.72
CA ALA A 191 -4.58 -11.04 12.32
C ALA A 191 -3.07 -10.74 12.27
N LEU A 192 -2.56 -10.24 11.14
CA LEU A 192 -1.16 -9.83 11.01
C LEU A 192 -0.85 -8.61 11.87
N SER A 193 -1.76 -7.63 11.94
CA SER A 193 -1.59 -6.47 12.82
C SER A 193 -1.51 -6.89 14.28
N TRP A 194 -2.36 -7.85 14.70
CA TRP A 194 -2.30 -8.42 16.04
C TRP A 194 -0.96 -9.09 16.32
N VAL A 195 -0.54 -10.00 15.45
CA VAL A 195 0.72 -10.73 15.61
C VAL A 195 1.92 -9.77 15.67
N HIS A 196 1.92 -8.72 14.84
CA HIS A 196 2.97 -7.71 14.84
C HIS A 196 2.99 -6.88 16.13
N LEU A 197 1.86 -6.29 16.50
CA LEU A 197 1.78 -5.33 17.61
C LEU A 197 1.82 -6.00 18.98
N HIS A 198 1.31 -7.23 19.09
CA HIS A 198 1.33 -7.99 20.35
C HIS A 198 2.60 -8.84 20.50
N GLY A 199 3.05 -9.49 19.43
CA GLY A 199 4.11 -10.49 19.46
C GLY A 199 5.50 -9.98 19.09
N ASP A 200 5.62 -8.71 18.66
CA ASP A 200 6.84 -8.13 18.08
C ASP A 200 7.38 -8.94 16.87
N ASP A 201 6.49 -9.69 16.21
CA ASP A 201 6.88 -10.46 15.03
C ASP A 201 6.84 -9.56 13.79
N LYS A 202 7.71 -9.85 12.84
CA LYS A 202 7.78 -9.09 11.60
C LYS A 202 6.67 -9.52 10.65
N VAL A 203 5.94 -8.54 10.11
CA VAL A 203 4.79 -8.82 9.23
C VAL A 203 5.19 -9.65 8.03
N GLU A 204 6.34 -9.38 7.42
CA GLU A 204 6.82 -10.12 6.25
C GLU A 204 7.08 -11.62 6.51
N ARG A 205 7.32 -12.00 7.77
CA ARG A 205 7.52 -13.41 8.17
C ARG A 205 6.20 -14.09 8.48
N ALA A 206 5.26 -13.35 9.07
CA ALA A 206 3.94 -13.86 9.41
C ALA A 206 2.98 -13.88 8.20
N ALA A 207 3.22 -13.04 7.18
CA ALA A 207 2.37 -12.89 6.00
C ALA A 207 2.13 -14.20 5.24
N GLY A 208 3.09 -15.12 5.29
CA GLY A 208 3.00 -16.44 4.67
C GLY A 208 2.27 -17.52 5.45
N LEU A 209 1.88 -17.25 6.70
CA LEU A 209 1.16 -18.21 7.51
C LEU A 209 -0.26 -18.42 6.97
N SER A 210 -0.80 -19.63 7.14
CA SER A 210 -2.22 -19.87 6.88
C SER A 210 -3.10 -19.06 7.84
N MET A 211 -4.35 -18.81 7.46
CA MET A 211 -5.30 -18.13 8.34
C MET A 211 -5.51 -18.90 9.66
N ASP A 212 -5.49 -20.24 9.65
CA ASP A 212 -5.56 -21.06 10.87
C ASP A 212 -4.35 -20.85 11.78
N ALA A 213 -3.15 -20.76 11.20
CA ALA A 213 -1.93 -20.50 11.97
C ALA A 213 -1.93 -19.08 12.56
N LEU A 214 -2.40 -18.09 11.80
CA LEU A 214 -2.57 -16.72 12.31
C LEU A 214 -3.62 -16.69 13.43
N ARG A 215 -4.77 -17.34 13.25
CA ARG A 215 -5.81 -17.49 14.27
C ARG A 215 -5.25 -18.09 15.55
N ALA A 216 -4.50 -19.18 15.46
CA ALA A 216 -3.91 -19.83 16.63
C ALA A 216 -2.96 -18.90 17.40
N ARG A 217 -2.23 -18.01 16.71
CA ARG A 217 -1.36 -17.02 17.36
C ARG A 217 -2.15 -15.90 18.05
N VAL A 218 -3.28 -15.47 17.48
CA VAL A 218 -4.20 -14.55 18.15
C VAL A 218 -4.80 -15.23 19.39
N ASP A 219 -5.28 -16.46 19.23
CA ASP A 219 -5.91 -17.24 20.30
C ASP A 219 -4.96 -17.57 21.45
N ALA A 220 -3.66 -17.72 21.19
CA ALA A 220 -2.66 -17.95 22.23
C ALA A 220 -2.45 -16.76 23.19
N ALA A 221 -2.89 -15.55 22.83
CA ALA A 221 -2.81 -14.41 23.74
C ALA A 221 -3.79 -14.56 24.93
N PRO A 222 -3.49 -13.97 26.10
CA PRO A 222 -4.40 -14.02 27.24
C PRO A 222 -5.78 -13.44 26.92
N HIS A 223 -6.83 -13.98 27.54
CA HIS A 223 -8.18 -13.43 27.42
C HIS A 223 -8.22 -11.97 27.89
N GLY A 224 -8.90 -11.10 27.13
CA GLY A 224 -8.97 -9.67 27.40
C GLY A 224 -7.70 -8.89 27.06
N ALA A 225 -6.71 -9.52 26.42
CA ALA A 225 -5.57 -8.82 25.85
C ALA A 225 -6.03 -7.77 24.83
N ARG A 226 -5.31 -6.66 24.78
CA ARG A 226 -5.55 -5.55 23.85
C ARG A 226 -4.24 -5.07 23.26
N ILE A 227 -4.29 -4.63 22.02
CA ILE A 227 -3.20 -3.91 21.36
C ILE A 227 -3.62 -2.47 21.15
N ALA A 228 -2.71 -1.54 21.44
CA ALA A 228 -2.88 -0.16 21.06
C ALA A 228 -2.55 -0.02 19.58
N VAL A 229 -3.42 0.66 18.84
CA VAL A 229 -3.18 1.07 17.46
C VAL A 229 -2.93 2.57 17.40
N LYS A 230 -2.29 3.02 16.32
CA LYS A 230 -1.99 4.43 16.11
C LYS A 230 -3.24 5.31 16.29
N GLY A 231 -3.11 6.33 17.14
CA GLY A 231 -4.22 7.18 17.57
C GLY A 231 -4.76 6.85 18.97
N GLY A 232 -4.24 5.79 19.62
CA GLY A 232 -4.59 5.43 20.99
C GLY A 232 -5.86 4.61 21.13
N ALA A 233 -6.47 4.19 20.01
CA ALA A 233 -7.53 3.20 20.02
C ALA A 233 -6.97 1.82 20.39
N GLU A 234 -7.84 0.93 20.85
CA GLU A 234 -7.47 -0.43 21.25
C GLU A 234 -8.27 -1.46 20.47
N VAL A 235 -7.60 -2.54 20.08
CA VAL A 235 -8.24 -3.73 19.51
C VAL A 235 -8.08 -4.85 20.51
N SER A 236 -9.19 -5.52 20.86
CA SER A 236 -9.15 -6.69 21.74
C SER A 236 -8.89 -7.98 20.96
N ARG A 237 -8.31 -8.96 21.65
CA ARG A 237 -8.11 -10.32 21.14
C ARG A 237 -9.42 -10.91 20.64
N GLU A 238 -10.48 -10.75 21.43
CA GLU A 238 -11.80 -11.28 21.16
C GLU A 238 -12.42 -10.64 19.91
N ALA A 239 -12.23 -9.34 19.69
CA ALA A 239 -12.69 -8.67 18.48
C ALA A 239 -11.99 -9.22 17.23
N VAL A 240 -10.67 -9.47 17.29
CA VAL A 240 -9.94 -10.07 16.17
C VAL A 240 -10.43 -11.49 15.89
N LEU A 241 -10.61 -12.32 16.92
CA LEU A 241 -11.10 -13.69 16.73
C LEU A 241 -12.52 -13.72 16.17
N GLN A 242 -13.41 -12.86 16.68
CA GLN A 242 -14.78 -12.73 16.16
C GLN A 242 -14.79 -12.24 14.71
N ALA A 243 -13.90 -11.32 14.34
CA ALA A 243 -13.73 -10.90 12.95
C ALA A 243 -13.25 -12.05 12.06
N ILE A 244 -12.30 -12.88 12.52
CA ILE A 244 -11.84 -14.08 11.80
C ILE A 244 -13.00 -15.08 11.61
N ASP A 245 -13.88 -15.23 12.60
CA ASP A 245 -15.07 -16.10 12.51
C ASP A 245 -16.20 -15.52 11.66
N THR A 246 -16.14 -14.23 11.32
CA THR A 246 -17.15 -13.57 10.49
C THR A 246 -17.02 -14.03 9.04
N ALA A 247 -18.14 -14.33 8.40
CA ALA A 247 -18.15 -14.73 6.99
C ALA A 247 -17.46 -13.65 6.13
N PRO A 248 -16.48 -13.99 5.26
CA PRO A 248 -15.68 -12.98 4.59
C PRO A 248 -16.49 -12.01 3.71
N ALA A 249 -17.59 -12.47 3.11
CA ALA A 249 -18.48 -11.60 2.35
C ALA A 249 -19.13 -10.53 3.24
N VAL A 250 -19.58 -10.90 4.45
CA VAL A 250 -20.19 -9.97 5.41
C VAL A 250 -19.16 -8.97 5.92
N LEU A 251 -17.94 -9.42 6.19
CA LEU A 251 -16.84 -8.53 6.60
C LEU A 251 -16.50 -7.52 5.50
N LEU A 252 -16.44 -7.98 4.25
CA LEU A 252 -16.16 -7.13 3.11
C LEU A 252 -17.30 -6.13 2.83
N ASP A 253 -18.56 -6.56 2.92
CA ASP A 253 -19.72 -5.68 2.80
C ASP A 253 -19.70 -4.57 3.88
N ALA A 254 -19.26 -4.90 5.11
CA ALA A 254 -19.09 -3.91 6.17
C ALA A 254 -17.95 -2.93 5.88
N LEU A 255 -16.81 -3.39 5.38
CA LEU A 255 -15.70 -2.52 4.95
C LEU A 255 -16.15 -1.57 3.82
N GLU A 256 -16.90 -2.07 2.84
CA GLU A 256 -17.45 -1.25 1.75
C GLU A 256 -18.45 -0.21 2.28
N ALA A 257 -19.31 -0.58 3.23
CA ALA A 257 -20.25 0.33 3.86
C ALA A 257 -19.56 1.40 4.73
N SER A 258 -18.42 1.07 5.34
CA SER A 258 -17.60 1.98 6.15
C SER A 258 -16.71 2.91 5.33
N ALA A 259 -16.52 2.65 4.03
CA ALA A 259 -15.67 3.46 3.16
C ALA A 259 -16.30 4.79 2.70
N LEU A 260 -17.37 5.25 3.36
CA LEU A 260 -18.03 6.51 3.03
C LEU A 260 -17.13 7.69 3.44
N PRO A 261 -16.87 8.65 2.54
CA PRO A 261 -16.16 9.86 2.91
C PRO A 261 -16.89 10.62 4.02
N ASP A 262 -16.15 11.28 4.92
CA ASP A 262 -16.73 12.12 5.97
C ASP A 262 -17.24 13.46 5.42
N ASP A 263 -17.95 14.22 6.25
CA ASP A 263 -18.59 15.47 5.82
C ASP A 263 -17.58 16.56 5.45
N ASP A 264 -16.40 16.59 6.09
CA ASP A 264 -15.34 17.55 5.78
C ASP A 264 -14.76 17.26 4.38
N TRP A 265 -14.57 15.99 4.04
CA TRP A 265 -14.16 15.57 2.70
C TRP A 265 -15.24 15.87 1.64
N ARG A 266 -16.50 15.49 1.91
CA ARG A 266 -17.63 15.72 0.99
C ARG A 266 -17.84 17.20 0.66
N ALA A 267 -17.52 18.09 1.62
CA ALA A 267 -17.65 19.53 1.43
C ALA A 267 -16.64 20.09 0.40
N VAL A 268 -15.47 19.46 0.24
CA VAL A 268 -14.37 20.01 -0.56
C VAL A 268 -14.09 19.25 -1.86
N GLU A 269 -14.39 17.96 -1.92
CA GLU A 269 -14.10 17.11 -3.09
C GLU A 269 -14.70 17.64 -4.41
N PRO A 270 -15.98 18.05 -4.49
CA PRO A 270 -16.56 18.52 -5.76
C PRO A 270 -15.80 19.72 -6.32
N TYR A 271 -15.38 20.60 -5.44
CA TYR A 271 -14.65 21.81 -5.80
C TYR A 271 -13.19 21.52 -6.16
N ALA A 272 -12.53 20.60 -5.45
CA ALA A 272 -11.21 20.10 -5.84
C ALA A 272 -11.22 19.53 -7.27
N ARG A 273 -12.24 18.73 -7.62
CA ARG A 273 -12.42 18.17 -8.97
C ARG A 273 -12.67 19.26 -10.02
N GLU A 274 -13.45 20.28 -9.70
CA GLU A 274 -13.67 21.43 -10.58
C GLU A 274 -12.37 22.19 -10.88
N VAL A 275 -11.56 22.44 -9.85
CA VAL A 275 -10.24 23.08 -10.01
C VAL A 275 -9.30 22.24 -10.86
N MET A 276 -9.20 20.92 -10.60
CA MET A 276 -8.40 20.00 -11.42
C MET A 276 -8.83 20.02 -12.89
N LYS A 277 -10.15 20.06 -13.15
CA LYS A 277 -10.69 20.16 -14.52
C LYS A 277 -10.29 21.47 -15.20
N MET A 278 -10.43 22.61 -14.51
CA MET A 278 -10.02 23.91 -15.05
C MET A 278 -8.52 23.95 -15.39
N ILE A 279 -7.67 23.35 -14.55
CA ILE A 279 -6.23 23.23 -14.80
C ILE A 279 -5.98 22.40 -16.06
N ALA A 280 -6.65 21.25 -16.20
CA ALA A 280 -6.53 20.41 -17.39
C ALA A 280 -6.97 21.13 -18.69
N GLU A 281 -7.90 22.08 -18.58
CA GLU A 281 -8.38 22.93 -19.69
C GLU A 281 -7.47 24.16 -19.96
N GLY A 282 -6.36 24.31 -19.23
CA GLY A 282 -5.35 25.34 -19.47
C GLY A 282 -5.52 26.62 -18.64
N ALA A 283 -6.26 26.57 -17.53
CA ALA A 283 -6.33 27.70 -16.60
C ALA A 283 -4.94 28.09 -16.07
N PRO A 284 -4.69 29.39 -15.81
CA PRO A 284 -3.41 29.84 -15.26
C PRO A 284 -3.24 29.32 -13.83
N VAL A 285 -2.04 28.82 -13.49
CA VAL A 285 -1.76 28.14 -12.22
C VAL A 285 -0.66 28.82 -11.41
N GLN A 286 -0.69 28.59 -10.10
CA GLN A 286 0.41 28.87 -9.17
C GLN A 286 0.71 27.61 -8.36
N ASP A 287 1.99 27.31 -8.14
CA ASP A 287 2.40 26.21 -7.27
C ASP A 287 2.13 26.54 -5.80
N VAL A 288 1.44 25.61 -5.11
CA VAL A 288 1.20 25.67 -3.67
C VAL A 288 2.01 24.58 -2.96
N ASP A 289 2.61 24.93 -1.83
CA ASP A 289 3.36 24.00 -0.96
C ASP A 289 2.41 23.15 -0.11
N LEU A 290 2.44 21.84 -0.32
CA LEU A 290 1.62 20.83 0.37
C LEU A 290 2.30 20.24 1.61
N THR A 291 3.54 20.63 1.91
CA THR A 291 4.27 20.13 3.10
C THR A 291 3.78 20.74 4.41
N THR A 292 2.84 21.69 4.36
CA THR A 292 2.36 22.32 5.58
C THR A 292 1.68 21.31 6.49
N ARG A 293 1.86 21.48 7.81
CA ARG A 293 1.23 20.63 8.84
C ARG A 293 -0.30 20.59 8.71
N LYS A 294 -0.92 21.63 8.15
CA LYS A 294 -2.38 21.69 7.98
C LYS A 294 -2.83 20.77 6.83
N HIS A 295 -2.12 20.75 5.71
CA HIS A 295 -2.36 19.81 4.61
C HIS A 295 -2.23 18.37 5.09
N VAL A 296 -1.10 18.03 5.73
CA VAL A 296 -0.85 16.68 6.24
C VAL A 296 -1.94 16.25 7.22
N ARG A 297 -2.31 17.13 8.16
CA ARG A 297 -3.35 16.82 9.14
C ARG A 297 -4.72 16.57 8.49
N PHE A 298 -5.11 17.39 7.50
CA PHE A 298 -6.35 17.17 6.77
C PHE A 298 -6.35 15.79 6.10
N LEU A 299 -5.25 15.41 5.44
CA LEU A 299 -5.11 14.09 4.80
C LEU A 299 -5.13 12.94 5.81
N GLU A 300 -4.44 13.07 6.94
CA GLU A 300 -4.45 12.06 8.00
C GLU A 300 -5.85 11.82 8.59
N GLN A 301 -6.71 12.84 8.58
CA GLN A 301 -8.03 12.80 9.19
C GLN A 301 -9.16 12.48 8.21
N HIS A 302 -9.06 12.96 6.97
CA HIS A 302 -10.21 13.05 6.05
C HIS A 302 -10.01 12.38 4.69
N ALA A 303 -8.79 11.96 4.32
CA ALA A 303 -8.58 11.28 3.04
C ALA A 303 -9.46 10.03 2.90
N PRO A 304 -10.20 9.83 1.80
CA PRO A 304 -11.24 8.83 1.73
C PRO A 304 -10.65 7.42 1.70
N TYR A 305 -11.44 6.46 2.16
CA TYR A 305 -11.13 5.04 2.04
C TYR A 305 -11.71 4.49 0.75
N HIS A 306 -10.98 3.57 0.12
CA HIS A 306 -11.40 2.86 -1.07
C HIS A 306 -11.31 1.37 -0.77
N VAL A 307 -12.43 0.68 -0.98
CA VAL A 307 -12.53 -0.78 -0.88
C VAL A 307 -12.94 -1.26 -2.26
N ARG A 308 -12.05 -1.97 -2.95
CA ARG A 308 -12.30 -2.41 -4.32
C ARG A 308 -12.13 -3.91 -4.47
N ARG A 309 -13.21 -4.57 -4.91
CA ARG A 309 -13.17 -5.94 -5.41
C ARG A 309 -12.56 -5.96 -6.80
N LEU A 310 -11.60 -6.85 -7.01
CA LEU A 310 -10.91 -7.01 -8.28
C LEU A 310 -11.59 -8.08 -9.13
N PRO A 311 -11.55 -7.98 -10.47
CA PRO A 311 -12.07 -9.03 -11.36
C PRO A 311 -11.44 -10.42 -11.12
N SER A 312 -10.23 -10.45 -10.55
CA SER A 312 -9.52 -11.68 -10.18
C SER A 312 -10.11 -12.40 -8.95
N GLY A 313 -11.04 -11.77 -8.22
CA GLY A 313 -11.53 -12.23 -6.92
C GLY A 313 -10.73 -11.70 -5.72
N GLY A 314 -9.70 -10.90 -5.97
CA GLY A 314 -8.94 -10.19 -4.94
C GLY A 314 -9.64 -8.92 -4.44
N VAL A 315 -9.01 -8.27 -3.47
CA VAL A 315 -9.50 -7.00 -2.90
C VAL A 315 -8.32 -6.07 -2.60
N VAL A 316 -8.55 -4.77 -2.77
CA VAL A 316 -7.68 -3.70 -2.30
C VAL A 316 -8.42 -2.85 -1.29
N LEU A 317 -7.75 -2.56 -0.17
CA LEU A 317 -8.13 -1.50 0.75
C LEU A 317 -7.09 -0.39 0.61
N ALA A 318 -7.51 0.86 0.38
CA ALA A 318 -6.58 1.96 0.16
C ALA A 318 -7.10 3.28 0.72
N THR A 319 -6.17 4.13 1.13
CA THR A 319 -6.37 5.54 1.45
C THR A 319 -5.07 6.29 1.13
N HIS A 320 -5.01 7.59 1.43
CA HIS A 320 -3.79 8.36 1.28
C HIS A 320 -2.67 7.79 2.19
N PRO A 321 -1.41 7.68 1.74
CA PRO A 321 -0.30 7.10 2.53
C PRO A 321 -0.04 7.77 3.90
N TYR A 322 -0.60 8.95 4.15
CA TYR A 322 -0.53 9.59 5.46
C TYR A 322 -1.53 9.03 6.47
N ARG A 323 -2.70 8.58 6.00
CA ARG A 323 -3.78 8.01 6.79
C ARG A 323 -3.57 6.50 6.98
N THR A 324 -4.10 5.97 8.07
CA THR A 324 -4.07 4.53 8.36
C THR A 324 -5.40 3.88 7.97
N LEU A 325 -5.39 2.58 7.71
CA LEU A 325 -6.60 1.80 7.48
C LEU A 325 -7.40 1.51 8.77
N TRP A 326 -6.87 1.84 9.96
CA TRP A 326 -7.52 1.53 11.23
C TRP A 326 -8.94 2.11 11.34
N PRO A 327 -9.22 3.40 11.08
CA PRO A 327 -10.59 3.92 11.15
C PRO A 327 -11.59 3.15 10.26
N LEU A 328 -11.18 2.76 9.04
CA LEU A 328 -12.01 1.91 8.16
C LEU A 328 -12.35 0.57 8.83
N TRP A 329 -11.35 -0.09 9.40
CA TRP A 329 -11.54 -1.36 10.11
C TRP A 329 -12.40 -1.18 11.36
N ASN A 330 -12.15 -0.14 12.15
CA ASN A 330 -12.90 0.16 13.36
C ASN A 330 -14.39 0.35 13.07
N ASP A 331 -14.71 1.13 12.04
CA ASP A 331 -16.09 1.39 11.65
C ASP A 331 -16.76 0.12 11.13
N ALA A 332 -16.04 -0.71 10.37
CA ALA A 332 -16.57 -1.99 9.89
C ALA A 332 -16.85 -2.97 11.05
N LEU A 333 -15.95 -3.05 12.02
CA LEU A 333 -16.14 -3.88 13.22
C LEU A 333 -17.31 -3.36 14.08
N PHE A 334 -17.49 -2.04 14.16
CA PHE A 334 -18.62 -1.42 14.86
C PHE A 334 -19.95 -1.73 14.16
N LEU A 335 -20.01 -1.61 12.83
CA LEU A 335 -21.20 -1.97 12.04
C LEU A 335 -21.61 -3.44 12.22
N LEU A 336 -20.63 -4.32 12.43
CA LEU A 336 -20.85 -5.74 12.68
C LEU A 336 -21.20 -6.06 14.15
N GLY A 337 -21.19 -5.06 15.04
CA GLY A 337 -21.40 -5.25 16.47
C GLY A 337 -20.30 -6.03 17.17
N ILE A 338 -19.08 -6.05 16.60
CA ILE A 338 -17.89 -6.70 17.16
C ILE A 338 -17.22 -5.77 18.17
N THR A 339 -17.16 -4.48 17.86
CA THR A 339 -16.66 -3.43 18.75
C THR A 339 -17.80 -2.49 19.17
N SER A 340 -17.58 -1.78 20.28
CA SER A 340 -18.51 -0.82 20.88
C SER A 340 -17.94 0.58 20.89
#